data_AF-A0A0B1RTW8-F1
#
_entry.id   AF-A0A0B1RTW8-F1
#
_cell.length_a   1.000
_cell.length_b   1.000
_cell.length_c   1.000
_cell.angle_alpha   90.00
_cell.angle_beta   90.00
_cell.angle_gamma   90.00
#
_symmetry.space_group_name_H-M   'P 1'
#
loop_
_entity.id
_entity.type
_entity.pdbx_description
1 polymer ?
#
loop_
_entity_poly.entity_id
_entity_poly.type
_entity_poly.pdbx_seq_one_letter_code
_entity_poly.pdbx_strand_id
1 'polypeptide(L)'
;MGGFQAVLTLAFFTISYAAESFNCNNDAISDTVRSTYLDYHNKARRNVAKGIEPNKTGTLNPAKNMYKLSWNCEMEKKAQEYVQNCGANLGNLGTYAGNIANFGGAIKPNEAAPVVLQMWWSKGQQVGLPSDNVYNDRALYSFGNVSLLFVQLK
;
A
#
# COMPACT_ATOMS: atom_id res chain seq x y z
N MET A 1 -52.01 19.79 -25.29
CA MET A 1 -50.88 19.92 -24.32
C MET A 1 -50.70 18.56 -23.67
N GLY A 2 -49.82 17.72 -24.22
CA GLY A 2 -49.54 16.38 -23.70
C GLY A 2 -48.28 16.43 -22.84
N GLY A 3 -48.42 16.20 -21.54
CA GLY A 3 -47.31 16.22 -20.59
C GLY A 3 -46.45 14.96 -20.71
N PHE A 4 -45.14 15.14 -20.84
CA PHE A 4 -44.14 14.09 -20.75
C PHE A 4 -43.84 13.89 -19.25
N GLN A 5 -44.04 12.68 -18.71
CA GLN A 5 -43.51 12.32 -17.40
C GLN A 5 -42.20 11.57 -17.57
N ALA A 6 -41.15 12.04 -16.89
CA ALA A 6 -39.88 11.35 -16.77
C ALA A 6 -39.73 10.88 -15.32
N VAL A 7 -39.57 9.57 -15.11
CA VAL A 7 -39.31 8.97 -13.80
C VAL A 7 -37.81 8.65 -13.74
N LEU A 8 -37.08 9.35 -12.88
CA LEU A 8 -35.69 9.05 -12.57
C LEU A 8 -35.68 7.95 -11.49
N THR A 9 -35.49 6.70 -11.90
CA THR A 9 -35.26 5.60 -10.96
C THR A 9 -33.80 5.65 -10.49
N LEU A 10 -33.59 6.08 -9.24
CA LEU A 10 -32.33 5.88 -8.51
C LEU A 10 -32.19 4.38 -8.22
N ALA A 11 -31.55 3.64 -9.11
CA ALA A 11 -31.07 2.31 -8.79
C ALA A 11 -29.95 2.46 -7.74
N PHE A 12 -30.24 2.08 -6.49
CA PHE A 12 -29.20 1.81 -5.51
C PHE A 12 -28.44 0.57 -5.98
N PHE A 13 -27.40 0.78 -6.79
CA PHE A 13 -26.39 -0.25 -7.00
C PHE A 13 -25.70 -0.45 -5.65
N THR A 14 -26.09 -1.49 -4.93
CA THR A 14 -25.22 -2.04 -3.90
C THR A 14 -23.96 -2.47 -4.64
N ILE A 15 -22.87 -1.72 -4.48
CA ILE A 15 -21.56 -2.16 -4.94
C ILE A 15 -21.24 -3.36 -4.05
N SER A 16 -21.57 -4.56 -4.50
CA SER A 16 -20.95 -5.76 -3.97
C SER A 16 -19.48 -5.64 -4.34
N TYR A 17 -18.67 -5.24 -3.37
CA TYR A 17 -17.22 -5.41 -3.43
C TYR A 17 -16.96 -6.91 -3.35
N ALA A 18 -17.16 -7.61 -4.47
CA ALA A 18 -16.43 -8.85 -4.67
C ALA A 18 -14.95 -8.46 -4.62
N ALA A 19 -14.19 -9.06 -3.70
CA ALA A 19 -12.74 -8.93 -3.74
C ALA A 19 -12.30 -9.34 -5.15
N GLU A 20 -11.59 -8.45 -5.85
CA GLU A 20 -10.98 -8.81 -7.12
C GLU A 20 -10.12 -10.06 -6.87
N SER A 21 -10.40 -11.15 -7.60
CA SER A 21 -9.59 -12.35 -7.50
C SER A 21 -8.19 -12.02 -7.99
N PHE A 22 -7.19 -12.14 -7.11
CA PHE A 22 -5.80 -11.83 -7.46
C PHE A 22 -5.21 -12.90 -8.39
N ASN A 23 -5.86 -14.07 -8.49
CA ASN A 23 -5.46 -15.20 -9.32
C ASN A 23 -3.99 -15.63 -9.10
N CYS A 24 -3.48 -15.44 -7.88
CA CYS A 24 -2.15 -15.90 -7.52
C CYS A 24 -2.18 -17.37 -7.13
N ASN A 25 -1.28 -18.18 -7.71
CA ASN A 25 -1.08 -19.57 -7.32
C ASN A 25 -0.17 -19.65 -6.07
N ASN A 26 -0.64 -19.07 -4.96
CA ASN A 26 0.03 -19.07 -3.66
C ASN A 26 -1.01 -19.06 -2.55
N ASP A 27 -1.00 -20.07 -1.70
CA ASP A 27 -1.99 -20.23 -0.62
C ASP A 27 -1.50 -19.71 0.74
N ALA A 28 -0.30 -19.12 0.80
CA ALA A 28 0.26 -18.62 2.05
C ALA A 28 -0.52 -17.42 2.64
N ILE A 29 -1.17 -16.63 1.78
CA ILE A 29 -2.06 -15.53 2.18
C ILE A 29 -3.34 -15.56 1.34
N SER A 30 -4.45 -15.08 1.92
CA SER A 30 -5.72 -14.98 1.22
C SER A 30 -5.85 -13.68 0.43
N ASP A 31 -6.80 -13.64 -0.51
CA ASP A 31 -7.13 -12.42 -1.27
C ASP A 31 -7.54 -11.25 -0.38
N THR A 32 -8.17 -11.51 0.77
CA THR A 32 -8.45 -10.46 1.76
C THR A 32 -7.17 -9.81 2.30
N VAL A 33 -6.12 -10.60 2.53
CA VAL A 33 -4.81 -10.06 2.97
C VAL A 33 -4.16 -9.28 1.82
N ARG A 34 -4.21 -9.80 0.58
CA ARG A 34 -3.71 -9.11 -0.61
C ARG A 34 -4.39 -7.75 -0.79
N SER A 35 -5.73 -7.70 -0.71
CA SER A 35 -6.50 -6.45 -0.75
C SER A 35 -6.09 -5.50 0.36
N THR A 36 -5.89 -6.00 1.58
CA THR A 36 -5.45 -5.16 2.72
C THR A 36 -4.14 -4.44 2.40
N TYR A 37 -3.14 -5.15 1.86
CA TYR A 37 -1.88 -4.53 1.44
C TYR A 37 -2.09 -3.55 0.29
N LEU A 38 -2.76 -3.98 -0.79
CA LEU A 38 -2.90 -3.18 -2.00
C LEU A 38 -3.70 -1.89 -1.77
N ASP A 39 -4.82 -1.99 -1.04
CA ASP A 39 -5.70 -0.86 -0.75
C ASP A 39 -5.04 0.14 0.18
N TYR A 40 -4.29 -0.32 1.19
CA TYR A 40 -3.56 0.57 2.08
C TYR A 40 -2.55 1.41 1.30
N HIS A 41 -1.70 0.76 0.47
CA HIS A 41 -0.71 1.47 -0.34
C HIS A 41 -1.39 2.47 -1.28
N ASN A 42 -2.44 2.05 -1.98
CA ASN A 42 -3.15 2.92 -2.93
C ASN A 42 -3.88 4.08 -2.25
N LYS A 43 -4.43 3.88 -1.05
CA LYS A 43 -5.03 4.94 -0.24
C LYS A 43 -3.98 5.95 0.22
N ALA A 44 -2.87 5.47 0.79
CA ALA A 44 -1.75 6.29 1.23
C ALA A 44 -1.17 7.14 0.07
N ARG A 45 -0.87 6.49 -1.06
CA ARG A 45 -0.40 7.16 -2.30
C ARG A 45 -1.38 8.21 -2.80
N ARG A 46 -2.69 7.91 -2.80
CA ARG A 46 -3.73 8.87 -3.18
C ARG A 46 -3.76 10.09 -2.26
N ASN A 47 -3.61 9.90 -0.95
CA ASN A 47 -3.59 11.02 -0.01
C ASN A 47 -2.37 11.92 -0.21
N VAL A 48 -1.19 11.33 -0.45
CA VAL A 48 0.02 12.09 -0.83
C VAL A 48 -0.20 12.85 -2.13
N ALA A 49 -0.77 12.21 -3.16
CA ALA A 49 -1.07 12.88 -4.43
C ALA A 49 -1.98 14.11 -4.25
N LYS A 50 -2.95 14.03 -3.31
CA LYS A 50 -3.86 15.12 -2.96
C LYS A 50 -3.26 16.17 -2.02
N GLY A 51 -2.07 15.94 -1.45
CA GLY A 51 -1.46 16.85 -0.48
C GLY A 51 -2.17 16.87 0.88
N ILE A 52 -2.93 15.83 1.21
CA ILE A 52 -3.70 15.73 2.47
C ILE A 52 -3.08 14.73 3.46
N GLU A 53 -2.01 14.04 3.06
CA GLU A 53 -1.32 13.11 3.95
C GLU A 53 -0.52 13.87 5.01
N PRO A 54 -0.67 13.56 6.30
CA PRO A 54 0.08 14.27 7.34
C PRO A 54 1.59 14.01 7.24
N ASN A 55 2.36 15.07 7.47
CA ASN A 55 3.80 15.03 7.68
C ASN A 55 4.10 15.19 9.18
N LYS A 56 5.38 15.20 9.60
CA LYS A 56 5.74 15.55 10.98
C LYS A 56 5.20 16.91 11.41
N THR A 57 5.11 17.84 10.47
CA THR A 57 4.45 19.13 10.65
C THR A 57 3.68 19.45 9.38
N GLY A 58 2.40 19.78 9.51
CA GLY A 58 1.52 20.01 8.37
C GLY A 58 1.25 18.75 7.55
N THR A 59 1.16 18.91 6.23
CA THR A 59 0.95 17.81 5.28
C THR A 59 2.13 17.67 4.32
N LEU A 60 2.24 16.50 3.70
CA LEU A 60 3.16 16.26 2.59
C LEU A 60 2.72 17.04 1.36
N ASN A 61 3.68 17.52 0.58
CA ASN A 61 3.36 18.26 -0.64
C ASN A 61 2.75 17.33 -1.69
N PRO A 62 1.78 17.83 -2.49
CA PRO A 62 1.06 17.03 -3.46
C PRO A 62 1.98 16.48 -4.56
N ALA A 63 1.75 15.23 -4.96
CA ALA A 63 2.52 14.55 -5.99
C ALA A 63 1.75 14.45 -7.32
N LYS A 64 2.34 14.95 -8.42
CA LYS A 64 1.70 14.96 -9.75
C LYS A 64 1.73 13.62 -10.49
N ASN A 65 2.76 12.80 -10.27
CA ASN A 65 2.99 11.54 -10.99
C ASN A 65 2.90 10.32 -10.05
N MET A 66 1.84 10.28 -9.23
CA MET A 66 1.63 9.20 -8.26
C MET A 66 0.72 8.10 -8.86
N TYR A 67 1.33 7.03 -9.35
CA TYR A 67 0.61 5.95 -10.03
C TYR A 67 -0.11 5.01 -9.06
N LYS A 68 -1.28 4.49 -9.45
CA LYS A 68 -1.95 3.41 -8.72
C LYS A 68 -1.13 2.11 -8.88
N LEU A 69 -0.96 1.39 -7.78
CA LEU A 69 -0.32 0.07 -7.78
C LEU A 69 -1.31 -1.02 -8.17
N SER A 70 -0.79 -2.06 -8.82
CA SER A 70 -1.44 -3.34 -9.05
C SER A 70 -0.67 -4.44 -8.31
N TRP A 71 -1.36 -5.52 -7.95
CA TRP A 71 -0.70 -6.68 -7.36
C TRP A 71 0.14 -7.44 -8.39
N ASN A 72 1.20 -8.09 -7.93
CA ASN A 72 2.06 -8.92 -8.75
C ASN A 72 2.38 -10.21 -7.99
N CYS A 73 1.88 -11.35 -8.49
CA CYS A 73 2.03 -12.65 -7.84
C CYS A 73 3.49 -13.13 -7.78
N GLU A 74 4.35 -12.73 -8.72
CA GLU A 74 5.78 -13.09 -8.68
C GLU A 74 6.52 -12.34 -7.57
N MET A 75 6.16 -11.07 -7.34
CA MET A 75 6.69 -10.32 -6.19
C MET A 75 6.22 -10.92 -4.86
N GLU A 76 4.95 -11.33 -4.79
CA GLU A 76 4.40 -12.03 -3.63
C GLU A 76 5.16 -13.33 -3.35
N LYS A 77 5.39 -14.15 -4.38
CA LYS A 77 6.13 -15.41 -4.25
C LYS A 77 7.55 -15.17 -3.71
N LYS A 78 8.28 -14.18 -4.24
CA LYS A 78 9.61 -13.80 -3.73
C LYS A 78 9.57 -13.32 -2.27
N ALA A 79 8.56 -12.54 -1.91
CA ALA A 79 8.37 -12.11 -0.52
C ALA A 79 8.10 -13.31 0.39
N GLN A 80 7.27 -14.26 -0.06
CA GLN A 80 6.96 -15.49 0.66
C GLN A 80 8.19 -16.36 0.89
N GLU A 81 8.97 -16.63 -0.17
CA GLU A 81 10.23 -17.40 -0.10
C GLU A 81 11.20 -16.79 0.93
N TYR A 82 11.24 -15.47 1.00
CA TYR A 82 12.10 -14.76 1.94
C TYR A 82 11.62 -14.92 3.41
N VAL A 83 10.32 -14.75 3.67
CA VAL A 83 9.80 -14.83 5.05
C VAL A 83 9.69 -16.25 5.60
N GLN A 84 9.65 -17.29 4.74
CA GLN A 84 9.59 -18.70 5.16
C GLN A 84 10.74 -19.09 6.09
N ASN A 85 11.92 -18.47 5.93
CA ASN A 85 13.09 -18.76 6.76
C ASN A 85 13.22 -17.84 7.98
N CYS A 86 12.24 -16.96 8.24
CA CYS A 86 12.27 -15.95 9.31
C CYS A 86 13.59 -15.15 9.36
N GLY A 87 14.17 -14.86 8.19
CA GLY A 87 15.43 -14.12 8.10
C GLY A 87 15.28 -12.69 8.61
N ALA A 88 16.23 -12.23 9.44
CA ALA A 88 16.16 -10.90 10.04
C ALA A 88 16.35 -9.73 9.05
N ASN A 89 16.98 -9.98 7.89
CA ASN A 89 17.42 -8.93 6.95
C ASN A 89 17.02 -9.27 5.51
N LEU A 90 16.22 -8.40 4.88
CA LEU A 90 15.82 -8.53 3.47
C LEU A 90 17.00 -8.98 2.60
N GLY A 91 16.85 -10.15 2.00
CA GLY A 91 17.82 -10.72 1.08
C GLY A 91 17.77 -10.04 -0.27
N ASN A 92 18.39 -10.67 -1.27
CA ASN A 92 18.32 -10.19 -2.63
C ASN A 92 16.91 -10.36 -3.21
N LEU A 93 16.15 -9.26 -3.35
CA LEU A 93 14.85 -9.22 -4.03
C LEU A 93 14.98 -8.94 -5.54
N GLY A 94 16.19 -8.99 -6.09
CA GLY A 94 16.51 -8.59 -7.44
C GLY A 94 16.40 -7.07 -7.58
N THR A 95 15.60 -6.62 -8.55
CA THR A 95 15.35 -5.19 -8.80
C THR A 95 14.22 -4.61 -7.94
N TYR A 96 13.62 -5.41 -7.05
CA TYR A 96 12.52 -4.96 -6.20
C TYR A 96 13.03 -4.42 -4.87
N ALA A 97 12.51 -3.26 -4.45
CA ALA A 97 12.62 -2.82 -3.07
C ALA A 97 11.66 -3.62 -2.17
N GLY A 98 11.97 -3.73 -0.88
CA GLY A 98 11.14 -4.46 0.07
C GLY A 98 11.13 -3.82 1.45
N ASN A 99 10.07 -4.12 2.20
CA ASN A 99 9.97 -3.84 3.62
C ASN A 99 9.86 -5.17 4.38
N ILE A 100 10.48 -5.22 5.55
CA ILE A 100 10.37 -6.35 6.47
C ILE A 100 9.89 -5.86 7.84
N ALA A 101 9.11 -6.68 8.51
CA ALA A 101 8.73 -6.49 9.90
C ALA A 101 8.86 -7.85 10.60
N ASN A 102 9.51 -7.85 11.76
CA ASN A 102 9.67 -9.03 12.59
C ASN A 102 8.85 -8.85 13.86
N PHE A 103 8.10 -9.88 14.23
CA PHE A 103 7.30 -9.91 15.46
C PHE A 103 7.79 -11.02 16.37
N GLY A 104 7.70 -10.80 17.68
CA GLY A 104 7.80 -11.90 18.64
C GLY A 104 6.48 -12.69 18.66
N GLY A 105 6.57 -14.02 18.55
CA GLY A 105 5.42 -14.91 18.64
C GLY A 105 4.67 -15.12 17.32
N ALA A 106 3.62 -15.96 17.37
CA ALA A 106 2.80 -16.28 16.21
C ALA A 106 1.66 -15.27 16.07
N ILE A 107 1.56 -14.63 14.90
CA ILE A 107 0.47 -13.72 14.52
C ILE A 107 -0.11 -14.15 13.17
N LYS A 108 -1.43 -14.07 13.02
CA LYS A 108 -2.07 -14.42 11.74
C LYS A 108 -1.84 -13.32 10.71
N PRO A 109 -1.67 -13.64 9.41
CA PRO A 109 -1.41 -12.63 8.38
C PRO A 109 -2.45 -11.50 8.30
N ASN A 110 -3.74 -11.81 8.48
CA ASN A 110 -4.83 -10.83 8.45
C ASN A 110 -4.81 -9.87 9.64
N GLU A 111 -4.26 -10.28 10.78
CA GLU A 111 -4.08 -9.44 11.96
C GLU A 111 -2.78 -8.63 11.88
N ALA A 112 -1.72 -9.23 11.32
CA ALA A 112 -0.42 -8.59 11.17
C ALA A 112 -0.40 -7.48 10.10
N ALA A 113 -1.07 -7.70 8.96
CA ALA A 113 -1.05 -6.81 7.80
C ALA A 113 -1.36 -5.33 8.14
N PRO A 114 -2.48 -4.98 8.79
CA PRO A 114 -2.77 -3.57 9.12
C PRO A 114 -1.73 -2.97 10.08
N VAL A 115 -1.20 -3.77 11.00
CA VAL A 115 -0.20 -3.33 11.98
C VAL A 115 1.14 -3.00 11.30
N VAL A 116 1.64 -3.89 10.43
CA VAL A 116 2.92 -3.64 9.71
C VAL A 116 2.84 -2.44 8.79
N LEU A 117 1.72 -2.31 8.07
CA LEU A 117 1.48 -1.21 7.14
C LEU A 117 1.50 0.12 7.87
N GLN A 118 0.78 0.21 9.00
CA GLN A 118 0.79 1.40 9.84
C GLN A 118 2.16 1.68 10.43
N MET A 119 2.88 0.65 10.88
CA MET A 119 4.24 0.80 11.42
C MET A 119 5.18 1.40 10.36
N TRP A 120 5.20 0.86 9.14
CA TRP A 120 6.04 1.38 8.05
C TRP A 120 5.64 2.80 7.65
N TRP A 121 4.34 3.07 7.50
CA TRP A 121 3.84 4.38 7.07
C TRP A 121 4.07 5.48 8.11
N SER A 122 3.94 5.17 9.40
CA SER A 122 4.10 6.15 10.49
C SER A 122 5.47 6.82 10.54
N LYS A 123 6.49 6.25 9.89
CA LYS A 123 7.83 6.85 9.79
C LYS A 123 7.82 8.22 9.11
N GLY A 124 6.92 8.45 8.15
CA GLY A 124 6.77 9.76 7.52
C GLY A 124 6.38 10.85 8.52
N GLN A 125 5.47 10.55 9.45
CA GLN A 125 5.03 11.48 10.49
C GLN A 125 6.04 11.61 11.64
N GLN A 126 6.83 10.58 11.93
CA GLN A 126 7.83 10.61 13.01
C GLN A 126 9.08 11.42 12.62
N VAL A 127 9.59 11.17 11.41
CA VAL A 127 10.84 11.76 10.93
C VAL A 127 10.57 13.10 10.25
N GLY A 128 9.55 13.12 9.39
CA GLY A 128 9.21 14.26 8.56
C GLY A 128 9.98 14.26 7.24
N LEU A 129 9.32 14.71 6.17
CA LEU A 129 9.98 15.00 4.90
C LEU A 129 10.15 16.51 4.70
N PRO A 130 11.23 16.94 4.02
CA PRO A 130 11.37 18.31 3.54
C PRO A 130 10.29 18.65 2.50
N SER A 131 10.12 19.94 2.20
CA SER A 131 9.09 20.42 1.26
C SER A 131 9.30 19.96 -0.19
N ASP A 132 10.51 19.60 -0.59
CA ASP A 132 10.76 18.99 -1.90
C ASP A 132 10.49 17.47 -1.92
N ASN A 133 9.99 16.90 -0.80
CA ASN A 133 9.72 15.47 -0.62
C ASN A 133 10.93 14.56 -0.91
N VAL A 134 12.16 15.09 -0.79
CA VAL A 134 13.38 14.33 -1.05
C VAL A 134 13.64 13.31 0.06
N TYR A 135 13.97 12.08 -0.34
CA TYR A 135 14.46 11.05 0.55
C TYR A 135 15.89 11.37 1.00
N ASN A 136 16.07 11.78 2.26
CA ASN A 136 17.35 12.20 2.82
C ASN A 136 17.69 11.52 4.15
N ASP A 137 16.82 10.65 4.66
CA ASP A 137 16.99 9.94 5.92
C ASP A 137 16.66 8.45 5.79
N ARG A 138 17.58 7.59 6.22
CA ARG A 138 17.39 6.14 6.25
C ARG A 138 16.20 5.71 7.11
N ALA A 139 15.83 6.50 8.12
CA ALA A 139 14.67 6.23 8.98
C ALA A 139 13.35 6.29 8.22
N LEU A 140 13.32 6.93 7.05
CA LEU A 140 12.19 6.96 6.13
C LEU A 140 12.14 5.75 5.19
N TYR A 141 13.09 4.80 5.24
CA TYR A 141 13.18 3.70 4.27
C TYR A 141 11.85 2.96 4.06
N SER A 142 11.20 2.54 5.15
CA SER A 142 9.95 1.80 5.07
C SER A 142 8.77 2.65 4.56
N PHE A 143 8.69 3.92 4.98
CA PHE A 143 7.75 4.90 4.45
C PHE A 143 7.98 5.15 2.95
N GLY A 144 9.24 5.27 2.55
CA GLY A 144 9.70 5.45 1.19
C GLY A 144 9.15 4.33 0.32
N ASN A 145 9.35 3.06 0.68
CA ASN A 145 8.87 1.94 -0.12
C ASN A 145 7.32 1.82 -0.18
N VAL A 146 6.59 2.27 0.86
CA VAL A 146 5.12 2.33 0.80
C VAL A 146 4.65 3.42 -0.17
N SER A 147 5.33 4.57 -0.18
CA SER A 147 5.08 5.67 -1.12
C SER A 147 5.72 5.47 -2.50
N LEU A 148 6.66 4.52 -2.63
CA LEU A 148 7.44 4.19 -3.82
C LEU A 148 7.48 2.66 -4.00
N LEU A 149 6.36 2.04 -4.35
CA LEU A 149 6.48 0.88 -5.23
C LEU A 149 6.57 1.46 -6.65
N PHE A 150 7.71 1.21 -7.30
CA PHE A 150 8.27 1.89 -8.48
C PHE A 150 9.06 3.17 -8.15
N VAL A 151 10.32 2.96 -7.75
CA VAL A 151 11.39 3.93 -8.00
C VAL A 151 11.64 3.94 -9.51
N GLN A 152 11.17 4.97 -10.20
CA GLN A 152 11.92 5.49 -11.34
C GLN A 152 12.67 6.71 -10.80
N LEU A 153 13.88 6.46 -10.30
CA LEU A 153 14.92 7.46 -10.27
C LEU A 153 15.82 7.10 -11.46
N LYS A 154 16.03 8.10 -12.31
CA LYS A 154 16.70 8.06 -13.62
C LYS A 154 17.68 6.91 -13.85
#